data_AF-A0A4Q1CK59-F1
#
_entry.id   AF-A0A4Q1CK59-F1
#
_cell.length_a   1.000
_cell.length_b   1.000
_cell.length_c   1.000
_cell.angle_alpha   90.00
_cell.angle_beta   90.00
_cell.angle_gamma   90.00
#
_symmetry.space_group_name_H-M   'P 1'
#
loop_
_entity.id
_entity.type
_entity.pdbx_description
1 polymer ?
#
loop_
_entity_poly.entity_id
_entity_poly.type
_entity_poly.pdbx_seq_one_letter_code
_entity_poly.pdbx_strand_id
1 'polypeptide(L)' 'AKAVRDEVADVALYLIRLSDVLGIDLNEAVSSKLATNAAKYPVDLSRGVSTKYNKLSQP' A
#
# COMPACT_ATOMS: atom_id res chain seq x y z
N ALA A 1 -23.80 3.65 0.02
CA ALA A 1 -22.41 4.03 -0.31
C ALA A 1 -22.09 3.94 -1.81
N LYS A 2 -23.04 4.19 -2.73
CA LYS A 2 -22.77 4.08 -4.17
C LYS A 2 -21.72 5.10 -4.63
N ALA A 3 -21.92 6.38 -4.28
CA ALA A 3 -20.97 7.45 -4.60
C ALA A 3 -19.54 7.13 -4.14
N VAL A 4 -19.35 6.68 -2.89
CA VAL A 4 -18.02 6.31 -2.37
C VAL A 4 -17.36 5.18 -3.17
N ARG A 5 -18.13 4.19 -3.62
CA ARG A 5 -17.59 3.10 -4.46
C ARG A 5 -17.19 3.61 -5.84
N ASP A 6 -17.98 4.52 -6.41
CA ASP A 6 -17.70 5.12 -7.72
C ASP A 6 -16.39 5.93 -7.64
N GLU A 7 -16.20 6.75 -6.61
CA GLU A 7 -14.95 7.52 -6.39
C GLU A 7 -13.71 6.61 -6.18
N VAL A 8 -13.86 5.51 -5.45
CA VAL A 8 -12.78 4.52 -5.27
C VAL A 8 -12.40 3.88 -6.61
N ALA A 9 -13.40 3.60 -7.45
CA ALA A 9 -13.16 3.06 -8.79
C ALA A 9 -12.45 4.07 -9.69
N ASP A 10 -12.81 5.35 -9.63
CA ASP A 10 -12.17 6.41 -10.41
C ASP A 10 -10.68 6.57 -10.04
N VAL A 11 -10.36 6.56 -8.73
CA VAL A 11 -8.96 6.59 -8.26
C VAL A 11 -8.18 5.38 -8.77
N ALA A 12 -8.77 4.19 -8.72
CA ALA A 12 -8.14 2.98 -9.22
C ALA A 12 -7.91 3.05 -10.75
N LEU A 13 -8.89 3.53 -11.50
CA LEU A 13 -8.81 3.67 -12.95
C LEU A 13 -7.68 4.63 -13.37
N TYR A 14 -7.59 5.79 -12.72
CA TYR A 14 -6.52 6.74 -12.97
C TYR A 14 -5.14 6.18 -12.60
N LEU A 15 -5.03 5.42 -11.50
CA LEU A 15 -3.77 4.78 -11.10
C LEU A 15 -3.31 3.74 -12.13
N ILE A 16 -4.23 2.92 -12.63
CA ILE A 16 -3.94 1.93 -13.69
C ILE A 16 -3.46 2.66 -14.95
N ARG A 17 -4.18 3.71 -15.38
CA ARG A 17 -3.80 4.49 -16.56
C ARG A 17 -2.44 5.17 -16.39
N LEU A 18 -2.16 5.73 -15.22
CA LEU A 18 -0.88 6.37 -14.93
C LEU A 18 0.27 5.35 -14.99
N SER A 19 0.06 4.14 -14.46
CA SER A 19 1.05 3.07 -14.50
C SER A 19 1.38 2.66 -15.93
N ASP A 20 0.36 2.53 -16.78
CA ASP A 20 0.51 2.25 -18.22
C ASP A 20 1.29 3.35 -18.95
N VAL A 21 0.95 4.63 -18.74
CA VAL A 21 1.66 5.77 -19.34
C VAL A 21 3.14 5.83 -18.92
N LEU A 22 3.44 5.47 -17.66
CA LEU A 22 4.80 5.50 -17.12
C LEU A 22 5.58 4.20 -17.36
N GLY A 23 4.96 3.16 -17.94
CA GLY A 23 5.58 1.85 -18.14
C GLY A 23 5.89 1.12 -16.82
N ILE A 24 5.09 1.37 -15.77
CA ILE A 24 5.23 0.73 -14.46
C ILE A 24 4.38 -0.55 -14.44
N ASP A 25 5.00 -1.69 -14.14
CA ASP A 25 4.26 -2.90 -13.77
C ASP A 25 3.64 -2.70 -12.37
N LEU A 26 2.33 -2.43 -12.35
CA LEU A 26 1.60 -2.16 -11.12
C LEU A 26 1.54 -3.40 -10.20
N ASN A 27 1.50 -4.61 -10.75
CA ASN A 27 1.46 -5.85 -9.94
C ASN A 27 2.81 -6.09 -9.25
N GLU A 28 3.91 -5.90 -9.97
CA GLU A 28 5.25 -5.98 -9.41
C GLU A 28 5.47 -4.91 -8.33
N ALA A 29 5.08 -3.67 -8.61
CA ALA A 29 5.22 -2.55 -7.67
C ALA A 29 4.45 -2.79 -6.37
N VAL A 30 3.20 -3.28 -6.46
CA VAL A 30 2.38 -3.63 -5.29
C VAL A 30 3.02 -4.77 -4.50
N SER A 31 3.46 -5.83 -5.17
CA SER A 31 4.08 -7.00 -4.53
C SER A 31 5.36 -6.64 -3.78
N SER A 32 6.24 -5.86 -4.43
CA SER A 32 7.48 -5.34 -3.82
C SER A 32 7.19 -4.43 -2.61
N LYS A 33 6.16 -3.59 -2.71
CA LYS A 33 5.74 -2.72 -1.61
C LYS A 33 5.21 -3.51 -0.42
N LEU A 34 4.42 -4.55 -0.65
CA LEU A 34 3.92 -5.43 0.41
C LEU A 34 5.06 -6.14 1.13
N ALA A 35 6.02 -6.69 0.40
CA ALA A 35 7.22 -7.33 0.99
C ALA A 35 8.02 -6.33 1.85
N THR A 36 8.25 -5.12 1.33
CA THR A 36 8.93 -4.05 2.06
C THR A 36 8.17 -3.64 3.33
N ASN A 37 6.84 -3.57 3.26
CA ASN A 37 6.01 -3.24 4.41
C ASN A 37 6.04 -4.35 5.46
N ALA A 38 6.02 -5.62 5.07
CA ALA A 38 6.14 -6.75 5.99
C ALA A 38 7.46 -6.72 6.77
N ALA A 39 8.57 -6.37 6.10
CA ALA A 39 9.87 -6.19 6.74
C ALA A 39 9.90 -4.98 7.69
N LYS A 40 9.23 -3.88 7.33
CA LYS A 40 9.18 -2.65 8.14
C LYS A 40 8.24 -2.77 9.35
N TYR A 41 7.19 -3.55 9.25
CA TYR A 41 6.16 -3.68 10.27
C TYR A 41 6.00 -5.14 10.69
N PRO A 42 6.94 -5.70 11.48
CA PRO A 42 6.79 -7.03 12.05
C PRO A 42 5.51 -7.11 12.87
N VAL A 43 4.73 -8.19 12.71
CA VAL A 43 3.43 -8.37 13.38
C VAL A 43 3.58 -8.27 14.90
N ASP A 44 4.65 -8.85 15.44
CA ASP A 44 4.94 -8.93 16.87
C ASP A 44 5.11 -7.54 17.51
N LEU A 45 5.55 -6.56 16.72
CA LEU A 45 5.81 -5.19 17.15
C LEU A 45 4.72 -4.20 16.70
N SER A 46 3.96 -4.54 15.66
CA SER A 46 3.09 -3.59 14.94
C SER A 46 1.60 -3.91 15.04
N ARG A 47 1.21 -5.04 15.63
CA ARG A 47 -0.21 -5.43 15.72
C ARG A 47 -0.98 -4.48 16.63
N GLY A 48 -2.04 -3.88 16.09
CA GLY A 48 -2.93 -2.98 16.85
C GLY A 48 -2.40 -1.57 17.06
N VAL A 49 -1.22 -1.23 16.51
CA VAL A 49 -0.59 0.07 16.66
C VAL A 49 -0.18 0.64 15.29
N SER A 50 -0.49 1.91 15.04
CA SER A 50 -0.10 2.62 13.79
C SER A 50 1.28 3.28 13.89
N THR A 51 2.11 2.81 14.84
CA THR A 51 3.44 3.36 15.10
C THR A 51 4.32 3.12 13.88
N LYS A 52 4.91 4.19 13.33
CA LYS A 52 5.82 4.08 12.19
C LYS A 52 7.02 3.20 12.57
N TYR A 53 7.51 2.39 11.62
CA TYR A 53 8.59 1.42 11.81
C TYR A 53 9.84 1.97 12.52
N ASN A 54 10.16 3.25 12.32
CA ASN A 54 11.30 3.93 12.95
C ASN A 54 11.08 4.32 14.42
N LYS A 55 9.90 4.02 14.98
CA LYS A 55 9.50 4.25 16.37
C LYS A 55 8.94 2.98 17.02
N LEU A 56 9.02 1.83 16.35
CA LEU A 56 8.69 0.55 16.97
C LEU A 56 9.75 0.25 18.03
N SER A 57 9.32 -0.01 19.26
CA SER A 57 10.22 -0.48 20.31
C SER A 57 10.88 -1.76 19.81
N GLN A 58 12.21 -1.75 19.68
CA GLN A 58 12.94 -2.99 19.42
C GLN A 58 12.77 -3.92 20.64
N PRO A 59 12.73 -5.24 20.44
CA PRO A 59 12.88 -6.17 21.56
C PRO A 59 14.18 -5.93 22.33
#